data_AF-A0AAU6BT54-F1
#
_entry.id   AF-A0AAU6BT54-F1
#
_cell.length_a   1.000
_cell.length_b   1.000
_cell.length_c   1.000
_cell.angle_alpha   90.00
_cell.angle_beta   90.00
_cell.angle_gamma   90.00
#
_symmetry.space_group_name_H-M   'P 1'
#
loop_
_entity.id
_entity.type
_entity.pdbx_description
1 polymer ?
#
loop_
_entity_poly.entity_id
_entity_poly.type
_entity_poly.pdbx_seq_one_letter_code
_entity_poly.pdbx_strand_id
1 'polypeptide(L)' 'MADIPDELIKLERSSEDARQQLTGLVGEEYEAQWKAWRTAAEDFQAAVTVYATREDVTMSRHEVEQAAKRAVRHPEPADA' A
#
# COMPACT_ATOMS: atom_id res chain seq x y z
N MET A 1 -7.77 -0.65 16.85
CA MET A 1 -7.30 0.15 15.69
C MET A 1 -8.49 0.34 14.76
N ALA A 2 -8.53 1.41 13.96
CA ALA A 2 -9.53 1.47 12.88
C ALA A 2 -9.28 0.26 11.96
N ASP A 3 -10.33 -0.49 11.68
CA ASP A 3 -10.26 -1.72 10.88
C ASP A 3 -10.01 -1.32 9.42
N ILE A 4 -8.73 -1.20 9.04
CA ILE A 4 -8.34 -0.96 7.65
C ILE A 4 -8.56 -2.28 6.91
N PRO A 5 -9.27 -2.28 5.79
CA PRO A 5 -9.53 -3.50 5.03
C PRO A 5 -8.22 -4.14 4.59
N ASP A 6 -8.14 -5.47 4.73
CA ASP A 6 -6.99 -6.29 4.31
C ASP A 6 -6.56 -6.01 2.86
N GLU A 7 -7.50 -5.68 1.99
CA GLU A 7 -7.21 -5.32 0.59
C GLU A 7 -6.30 -4.08 0.48
N LEU A 8 -6.49 -3.05 1.30
CA LEU A 8 -5.60 -1.89 1.30
C LEU A 8 -4.20 -2.26 1.84
N ILE A 9 -4.13 -3.16 2.81
CA ILE A 9 -2.87 -3.65 3.37
C ILE A 9 -2.11 -4.48 2.32
N LYS A 10 -2.81 -5.34 1.57
CA LYS A 10 -2.22 -6.13 0.47
C LYS A 10 -1.69 -5.24 -0.66
N LEU A 11 -2.44 -4.20 -1.03
CA LEU A 11 -2.03 -3.25 -2.06
C LEU A 11 -0.79 -2.45 -1.65
N GLU A 12 -0.75 -1.91 -0.43
CA GLU A 12 0.44 -1.23 0.10
C GLU A 12 1.64 -2.18 0.17
N ARG A 13 1.44 -3.43 0.63
CA ARG A 13 2.50 -4.44 0.68
C ARG A 13 3.07 -4.72 -0.70
N SER A 14 2.21 -4.91 -1.71
CA SER A 14 2.62 -5.13 -3.10
C SER A 14 3.42 -3.96 -3.65
N SER A 15 3.03 -2.72 -3.31
CA SER A 15 3.79 -1.52 -3.69
C SER A 15 5.18 -1.50 -3.03
N GLU A 16 5.28 -1.76 -1.74
CA GLU A 16 6.57 -1.76 -1.03
C GLU A 16 7.48 -2.92 -1.48
N ASP A 17 6.95 -4.11 -1.73
CA ASP A 17 7.69 -5.25 -2.30
C ASP A 17 8.26 -4.89 -3.69
N ALA A 18 7.43 -4.30 -4.56
CA ALA A 18 7.87 -3.85 -5.87
C ALA A 18 8.92 -2.73 -5.79
N ARG A 19 8.82 -1.86 -4.78
CA ARG A 19 9.81 -0.81 -4.51
C ARG A 19 11.14 -1.40 -4.03
N GLN A 20 11.10 -2.42 -3.18
CA GLN A 20 12.31 -3.10 -2.69
C GLN A 20 13.07 -3.78 -3.83
N GLN A 21 12.35 -4.39 -4.78
CA GLN A 21 12.92 -5.04 -5.96
C GLN A 21 13.68 -4.08 -6.89
N LEU A 22 13.45 -2.76 -6.81
CA LEU A 22 14.25 -1.78 -7.57
C LEU A 22 15.71 -1.72 -7.11
N THR A 23 16.00 -2.16 -5.88
CA THR A 23 17.34 -2.07 -5.29
C THR A 23 18.32 -2.92 -6.10
N GLY A 24 19.34 -2.27 -6.68
CA GLY A 24 20.38 -2.95 -7.44
C GLY A 24 20.04 -3.24 -8.90
N LEU A 25 18.82 -2.92 -9.36
CA LEU A 25 18.49 -2.96 -10.79
C LEU A 25 19.03 -1.74 -11.53
N VAL A 26 19.36 -1.91 -12.81
CA VAL A 26 19.81 -0.85 -13.72
C VAL A 26 19.23 -1.06 -15.11
N GLY A 27 19.22 -0.01 -15.93
CA GLY A 27 18.81 -0.10 -17.34
C GLY A 27 17.35 -0.53 -17.53
N GLU A 28 17.10 -1.39 -18.51
CA GLU A 28 15.74 -1.81 -18.89
C GLU A 28 15.01 -2.59 -17.80
N GLU A 29 15.73 -3.38 -16.99
CA GLU A 29 15.16 -4.13 -15.86
C GLU A 29 14.68 -3.18 -14.76
N TYR A 30 15.44 -2.11 -14.49
CA TYR A 30 15.01 -1.06 -13.57
C TYR A 30 13.75 -0.36 -14.07
N GLU A 31 13.70 0.01 -15.35
CA GLU A 31 12.55 0.70 -15.95
C GLU A 31 11.29 -0.18 -15.92
N ALA A 32 11.42 -1.47 -16.21
CA ALA A 32 10.31 -2.43 -16.14
C ALA A 32 9.81 -2.57 -14.69
N GLN A 33 10.71 -2.76 -13.74
CA GLN A 33 10.36 -2.85 -12.32
C GLN A 33 9.77 -1.53 -11.79
N TRP A 34 10.26 -0.39 -12.27
CA TRP A 34 9.76 0.92 -11.86
C TRP A 34 8.33 1.14 -12.32
N LYS A 35 7.99 0.70 -13.55
CA LYS A 35 6.60 0.72 -14.03
C LYS A 35 5.71 -0.18 -13.18
N ALA A 36 6.17 -1.39 -12.84
CA ALA A 36 5.43 -2.31 -11.98
C ALA A 36 5.16 -1.69 -10.58
N TRP A 37 6.20 -1.11 -9.97
CA TRP A 37 6.06 -0.39 -8.70
C TRP A 37 5.08 0.78 -8.82
N ARG A 38 5.18 1.57 -9.89
CA ARG A 38 4.32 2.73 -10.12
C ARG A 38 2.85 2.31 -10.22
N THR A 39 2.55 1.28 -11.01
CA THR A 39 1.18 0.75 -11.14
C THR A 39 0.65 0.26 -9.79
N ALA A 40 1.43 -0.50 -9.03
CA ALA A 40 1.02 -0.95 -7.69
C ALA A 40 0.77 0.23 -6.72
N ALA A 41 1.59 1.27 -6.80
CA ALA A 41 1.39 2.49 -6.01
C ALA A 41 0.12 3.26 -6.43
N GLU A 42 -0.14 3.36 -7.73
CA GLU A 42 -1.35 4.00 -8.26
C GLU A 42 -2.62 3.24 -7.84
N ASP A 43 -2.61 1.91 -7.89
CA ASP A 43 -3.72 1.05 -7.46
C ASP A 43 -3.99 1.21 -5.95
N PHE A 44 -2.95 1.22 -5.12
CA PHE A 44 -3.08 1.49 -3.68
C PHE A 44 -3.71 2.87 -3.43
N GLN A 45 -3.22 3.92 -4.09
CA GLN A 45 -3.72 5.28 -3.92
C GLN A 45 -5.16 5.45 -4.39
N ALA A 46 -5.54 4.79 -5.48
CA ALA A 46 -6.91 4.76 -5.97
C ALA A 46 -7.83 4.06 -4.94
N ALA A 47 -7.42 2.91 -4.42
CA ALA A 47 -8.19 2.16 -3.44
C ALA A 47 -8.36 2.94 -2.11
N VAL A 48 -7.30 3.59 -1.63
CA VAL A 48 -7.36 4.48 -0.45
C VAL A 48 -8.38 5.61 -0.67
N THR A 49 -8.35 6.22 -1.86
CA THR A 49 -9.27 7.31 -2.21
C THR A 49 -10.71 6.81 -2.22
N VAL A 50 -11.00 5.68 -2.86
CA VAL A 50 -12.34 5.07 -2.87
C VAL A 50 -12.80 4.74 -1.46
N TYR A 51 -11.97 4.08 -0.65
CA TYR A 51 -12.33 3.70 0.71
C TYR A 51 -12.64 4.92 1.58
N ALA A 52 -11.81 5.96 1.52
CA ALA A 52 -12.01 7.18 2.31
C ALA A 52 -13.23 8.01 1.91
N THR A 53 -13.82 7.77 0.73
CA THR A 53 -15.06 8.44 0.29
C THR A 53 -16.34 7.72 0.72
N ARG A 54 -16.24 6.54 1.33
CA ARG A 54 -17.41 5.79 1.77
C ARG A 54 -18.06 6.47 2.98
N GLU A 55 -19.39 6.47 3.03
CA GLU A 55 -20.18 7.11 4.09
C GLU A 55 -19.95 6.48 5.48
N ASP A 56 -19.57 5.20 5.53
CA ASP A 56 -19.25 4.48 6.76
C ASP A 56 -17.83 4.71 7.28
N VAL A 57 -17.00 5.46 6.54
CA VAL A 57 -15.62 5.74 6.90
C VAL A 57 -15.50 7.18 7.43
N THR A 58 -15.09 7.30 8.68
CA THR A 58 -14.86 8.61 9.33
C THR A 58 -13.43 9.12 9.17
N MET A 59 -12.52 8.27 8.66
CA MET A 59 -11.11 8.61 8.47
C MET A 59 -10.91 9.40 7.17
N SER A 60 -10.08 10.43 7.21
CA SER A 60 -9.63 11.10 5.99
C SER A 60 -8.77 10.17 5.12
N ARG A 61 -8.69 10.45 3.81
CA ARG A 61 -7.78 9.75 2.86
C ARG A 61 -6.37 9.58 3.43
N HIS A 62 -5.84 10.62 4.05
CA HIS A 62 -4.50 10.60 4.64
C HIS A 62 -4.41 9.67 5.86
N GLU A 63 -5.42 9.64 6.73
CA GLU A 63 -5.45 8.73 7.87
C GLU A 63 -5.57 7.26 7.44
N VAL A 64 -6.38 6.97 6.42
CA VAL A 64 -6.50 5.64 5.81
C VAL A 64 -5.15 5.19 5.25
N GLU A 65 -4.48 6.04 4.47
CA GLU A 65 -3.16 5.75 3.92
C GLU A 65 -2.13 5.43 5.01
N GLN A 66 -2.07 6.27 6.05
CA GLN A 66 -1.12 6.09 7.15
C GLN A 66 -1.40 4.84 7.96
N ALA A 67 -2.68 4.49 8.14
CA ALA A 67 -3.06 3.27 8.83
C ALA A 67 -2.69 2.01 8.03
N ALA A 68 -2.92 1.99 6.71
CA ALA A 68 -2.47 0.90 5.84
C ALA A 68 -0.93 0.74 5.86
N LYS A 69 -0.19 1.84 5.72
CA LYS A 69 1.29 1.87 5.83
C LYS A 69 1.80 1.34 7.17
N ARG A 70 1.14 1.71 8.27
CA ARG A 70 1.48 1.21 9.61
C ARG A 70 1.22 -0.28 9.73
N ALA A 71 0.10 -0.78 9.21
CA ALA A 71 -0.23 -2.21 9.24
C ALA A 71 0.78 -3.06 8.44
N VAL A 72 1.32 -2.55 7.34
CA VAL A 72 2.38 -3.24 6.59
C VAL A 72 3.71 -3.26 7.35
N ARG A 73 4.09 -2.15 8.00
CA ARG A 73 5.37 -2.00 8.71
C ARG A 73 5.39 -2.63 10.10
N HIS A 74 4.23 -2.71 10.73
CA HIS A 74 4.01 -3.27 12.05
C HIS A 74 2.79 -4.20 11.97
N PRO A 75 2.92 -5.38 11.35
CA PRO A 75 1.90 -6.39 11.51
C PRO A 75 1.76 -6.66 13.01
N GLU A 76 0.53 -6.63 13.55
CA GLU A 76 0.31 -7.06 14.93
C GLU A 76 0.98 -8.43 15.12
N PRO A 77 1.68 -8.66 16.24
CA PRO A 77 2.17 -10.00 16.53
C PRO A 77 0.96 -10.93 16.50
N ALA A 78 0.98 -11.91 15.59
CA ALA A 78 0.01 -12.99 15.64
C ALA A 78 0.17 -13.61 17.03
N ASP A 79 -0.83 -13.42 17.90
CA ASP A 79 -0.90 -14.07 19.20
C ASP A 79 -0.57 -15.57 18.99
N ALA A 80 0.51 -16.03 19.62
CA ALA A 80 1.04 -17.38 19.55
C ALA A 80 0.89 -18.06 20.91
#